data_AF-A0A7X7DXK1-F1
#
_entry.id   AF-A0A7X7DXK1-F1
#
_cell.length_a   1.000
_cell.length_b   1.000
_cell.length_c   1.000
_cell.angle_alpha   90.00
_cell.angle_beta   90.00
_cell.angle_gamma   90.00
#
_symmetry.space_group_name_H-M   'P 1'
#
loop_
_entity.id
_entity.type
_entity.pdbx_description
1 polymer ?
#
loop_
_entity_poly.entity_id
_entity_poly.type
_entity_poly.pdbx_seq_one_letter_code
_entity_poly.pdbx_strand_id
1 'polypeptide(L)' 'MRSSEQILADITRQLNWDSRINAKNILVELIDHTAILSGIVGSYMQKMAAETDV' A
#
# COMPACT_ATOMS: atom_id res chain seq x y z
N MET A 1 -19.56 1.75 -10.77
CA MET A 1 -18.94 0.96 -9.68
C MET A 1 -17.47 0.80 -10.02
N ARG A 2 -16.56 1.20 -9.12
CA ARG A 2 -15.13 0.84 -9.27
C ARG A 2 -14.99 -0.65 -8.98
N SER A 3 -14.27 -1.39 -9.81
CA SER A 3 -13.97 -2.79 -9.52
C SER A 3 -12.85 -2.90 -8.49
N SER A 4 -12.80 -4.02 -7.77
CA SER A 4 -11.73 -4.35 -6.85
C SER A 4 -10.34 -4.24 -7.49
N GLU A 5 -10.22 -4.61 -8.77
CA GLU A 5 -8.99 -4.50 -9.55
C GLU A 5 -8.58 -3.05 -9.81
N GLN A 6 -9.53 -2.13 -10.05
CA GLN A 6 -9.23 -0.71 -10.20
C GLN A 6 -8.74 -0.10 -8.89
N ILE A 7 -9.32 -0.51 -7.76
CA ILE A 7 -8.90 -0.07 -6.43
C ILE A 7 -7.47 -0.57 -6.15
N LEU A 8 -7.19 -1.84 -6.42
CA LEU A 8 -5.86 -2.43 -6.28
C LEU A 8 -4.82 -1.73 -7.17
N ALA A 9 -5.17 -1.45 -8.42
CA ALA A 9 -4.29 -0.76 -9.36
C ALA A 9 -3.99 0.68 -8.92
N ASP A 10 -4.98 1.39 -8.38
CA ASP A 10 -4.79 2.75 -7.88
C ASP A 10 -3.90 2.77 -6.62
N ILE A 11 -4.14 1.87 -5.66
CA ILE A 11 -3.31 1.73 -4.45
C ILE A 11 -1.87 1.37 -4.81
N THR A 12 -1.68 0.39 -5.69
CA THR A 12 -0.34 -0.06 -6.12
C THR A 12 0.41 1.06 -6.85
N ARG A 13 -0.29 1.87 -7.65
CA ARG A 13 0.31 3.02 -8.34
C ARG A 13 0.75 4.10 -7.36
N GLN A 14 -0.04 4.38 -6.33
CA GLN A 14 0.29 5.37 -5.31
C GLN A 14 1.47 4.92 -4.45
N LEU A 15 1.52 3.64 -4.06
CA LEU A 15 2.67 3.08 -3.33
C LEU A 15 3.96 3.11 -4.15
N ASN A 16 3.90 2.92 -5.47
CA ASN A 16 5.09 3.02 -6.33
C ASN A 16 5.62 4.45 -6.46
N TRP A 17 4.80 5.47 -6.23
CA TRP A 17 5.22 6.87 -6.24
C TRP A 17 5.85 7.32 -4.92
N ASP A 18 5.63 6.60 -3.83
CA ASP A 18 6.26 6.91 -2.53
C ASP A 18 7.66 6.31 -2.44
N SER A 19 8.68 7.13 -2.69
CA SER A 19 10.10 6.72 -2.61
C SER A 19 10.55 6.30 -1.19
N ARG A 20 9.74 6.55 -0.16
CA ARG A 20 10.02 6.10 1.22
C ARG A 20 9.70 4.62 1.41
N ILE A 21 8.86 4.05 0.53
CA ILE A 21 8.37 2.68 0.58
C ILE A 21 8.92 1.91 -0.62
N ASN A 22 9.61 0.80 -0.38
CA ASN A 22 9.93 -0.12 -1.48
C ASN A 22 8.68 -0.94 -1.78
N ALA A 23 7.86 -0.48 -2.72
CA ALA A 23 6.60 -1.11 -3.10
C ALA A 23 6.76 -2.59 -3.51
N LYS A 24 7.95 -3.02 -3.93
CA LYS A 24 8.24 -4.44 -4.22
C LYS A 24 8.16 -5.36 -3.00
N ASN A 25 8.20 -4.80 -1.78
CA ASN A 25 8.14 -5.54 -0.52
C ASN A 25 6.78 -5.42 0.18
N ILE A 26 5.79 -4.77 -0.45
CA ILE A 26 4.44 -4.57 0.10
C ILE A 26 3.45 -5.41 -0.72
N LEU A 27 2.82 -6.38 -0.08
CA LEU A 27 1.64 -7.08 -0.54
C LEU A 27 0.40 -6.23 -0.24
N VAL A 28 -0.48 -6.09 -1.22
CA VAL A 28 -1.78 -5.43 -1.08
C VAL A 28 -2.85 -6.47 -1.33
N GLU A 29 -3.72 -6.68 -0.34
CA GLU A 29 -4.89 -7.56 -0.44
C GLU A 29 -6.16 -6.75 -0.26
N LEU A 30 -7.19 -7.02 -1.07
CA LEU A 30 -8.51 -6.40 -0.91
C LEU A 30 -9.50 -7.46 -0.44
N ILE A 31 -10.02 -7.30 0.77
CA ILE A 31 -11.05 -8.17 1.34
C ILE A 31 -12.32 -7.34 1.47
N ASP A 32 -13.32 -7.67 0.66
CA ASP A 32 -14.57 -6.92 0.47
C ASP A 32 -14.34 -5.45 0.09
N HIS A 33 -14.25 -4.58 1.09
CA HIS A 33 -14.07 -3.13 0.97
C HIS A 33 -12.85 -2.61 1.73
N THR A 34 -12.05 -3.51 2.31
CA THR A 34 -10.87 -3.17 3.12
C THR A 34 -9.60 -3.55 2.37
N ALA A 35 -8.71 -2.58 2.17
CA ALA A 35 -7.37 -2.83 1.66
C ALA A 35 -6.42 -3.10 2.84
N ILE A 36 -5.75 -4.25 2.80
CA ILE A 36 -4.74 -4.66 3.77
C ILE A 36 -3.38 -4.59 3.09
N LEU A 37 -2.49 -3.77 3.65
CA LEU A 37 -1.12 -3.64 3.18
C LEU A 37 -0.20 -4.37 4.16
N SER A 38 0.56 -5.35 3.66
CA SER A 38 1.43 -6.22 4.45
C SER A 38 2.83 -6.24 3.83
N GLY A 39 3.90 -6.06 4.59
CA GLY A 39 5.23 -6.07 4.00
C GLY A 39 6.36 -5.83 4.98
N ILE A 40 7.60 -5.96 4.48
CA ILE A 40 8.81 -5.71 5.27
C ILE A 40 9.32 -4.31 4.93
N VAL A 41 9.20 -3.40 5.90
CA VAL A 41 9.84 -2.09 5.88
C VAL A 41 11.15 -2.15 6.66
N GLY A 42 12.19 -1.47 6.16
CA GLY A 42 13.55 -1.56 6.67
C GLY A 42 13.78 -0.87 8.02
N SER A 43 12.83 -0.04 8.48
CA SER A 43 12.87 0.54 9.82
C SER A 43 11.48 0.93 10.33
N TYR A 44 11.38 1.09 11.66
CA TYR A 44 10.17 1.58 12.33
C TYR A 44 9.67 2.94 11.79
N MET A 45 10.57 3.81 11.32
CA MET A 45 10.19 5.09 10.72
C MET A 45 9.44 4.92 9.37
N GLN A 46 9.79 3.89 8.60
CA GLN A 46 9.07 3.58 7.35
C GLN A 46 7.68 2.98 7.63
N LYS A 47 7.49 2.25 8.74
CA LYS A 47 6.15 1.81 9.18
C LYS A 47 5.25 3.01 9.47
N MET A 48 5.74 3.99 10.22
CA MET A 48 4.94 5.18 10.54
C MET A 48 4.58 6.01 9.30
N ALA A 49 5.48 6.14 8.33
CA ALA A 49 5.19 6.84 7.08
C ALA A 49 4.05 6.16 6.29
N ALA A 50 4.03 4.82 6.27
CA ALA A 50 2.95 4.06 5.63
C ALA A 50 1.60 4.17 6.38
N GLU A 51 1.61 4.41 7.71
CA GLU A 51 0.39 4.55 8.52
C GLU A 51 -0.16 5.98 8.59
N THR A 52 0.68 7.01 8.37
CA THR A 52 0.35 8.42 8.68
C THR A 52 0.02 9.27 7.45
N ASP A 53 0.23 8.77 6.22
CA ASP A 53 -0.19 9.51 5.02
C ASP A 53 -1.72 9.44 4.88
N VAL A 54 -2.37 10.57 5.18
CA VAL A 54 -3.81 10.88 5.00
C VAL A 54 -4.00 11.71 3.74
#